data_AF-A0AAE0VRE6-F1
#
_entry.id   AF-A0AAE0VRE6-F1
#
_cell.length_a   1.000
_cell.length_b   1.000
_cell.length_c   1.000
_cell.angle_alpha   90.00
_cell.angle_beta   90.00
_cell.angle_gamma   90.00
#
_symmetry.space_group_name_H-M   'P 1'
#
loop_
_entity.id
_entity.type
_entity.pdbx_description
1 polymer ?
#
loop_
_entity_poly.entity_id
_entity_poly.type
_entity_poly.pdbx_seq_one_letter_code
_entity_poly.pdbx_strand_id
1 'polypeptide(L)'
;MLGRIGILLVFALVEVRADVQQCLDEWSFGGGPNNLTYYKICELVGFLSDIEDNLDELDNLDDIYALLNATYNQVVELDIDLDALGQNLTNKLMDICGKLNDILALLQSSNNEEDLYRLVFRGTPGTGGDIFHAWTGSDISHITTDSSSLCAIWPPTDASIASCTKHYRNSTAFNGNNWADSVVKVKYVLYDNGIEVQSFVFNAIDSDIISWFASYRLQDSTCCTCSTYDDHEPGDFSLEGSTFPPSISARRFQMVTEAHSCPNYKGLTVVVNAPSGTSPGCNFDRLPGPYPRILYSYGDCGSKFNIKEQYGEADALGIFVMTKP
;
A
#
# COMPACT_ATOMS: atom_id res chain seq x y z
N MET A 1 61.22 -14.15 -21.65
CA MET A 1 62.62 -13.67 -21.55
C MET A 1 63.55 -14.75 -21.00
N LEU A 2 63.11 -15.57 -20.03
CA LEU A 2 63.88 -16.69 -19.45
C LEU A 2 64.21 -17.82 -20.46
N GLY A 3 63.28 -18.22 -21.33
CA GLY A 3 63.54 -19.27 -22.33
C GLY A 3 64.64 -18.96 -23.37
N ARG A 4 64.89 -17.67 -23.67
CA ARG A 4 65.98 -17.27 -24.59
C ARG A 4 67.36 -17.31 -23.94
N ILE A 5 67.45 -17.20 -22.61
CA ILE A 5 68.70 -17.32 -21.86
C ILE A 5 69.08 -18.81 -21.74
N GLY A 6 68.10 -19.70 -21.56
CA GLY A 6 68.33 -21.15 -21.54
C GLY A 6 68.93 -21.67 -22.85
N ILE A 7 68.37 -21.30 -24.01
CA ILE A 7 68.85 -21.76 -25.33
C ILE A 7 70.31 -21.32 -25.59
N LEU A 8 70.69 -20.09 -25.23
CA LEU A 8 72.06 -19.60 -25.41
C LEU A 8 73.08 -20.31 -24.49
N LEU A 9 72.65 -20.72 -23.28
CA LEU A 9 73.48 -21.51 -22.37
C LEU A 9 73.66 -22.95 -22.85
N VAL A 10 72.63 -23.56 -23.43
CA VAL A 10 72.71 -24.91 -24.01
C VAL A 10 73.66 -24.94 -25.20
N PHE A 11 73.61 -23.97 -26.11
CA PHE A 11 74.55 -23.89 -27.23
C PHE A 11 76.01 -23.73 -26.76
N ALA A 12 76.27 -22.92 -25.74
CA ALA A 12 77.61 -22.75 -25.17
C ALA A 12 78.13 -24.02 -24.48
N LEU A 13 77.24 -24.80 -23.85
CA LEU A 13 77.59 -26.05 -23.17
C LEU A 13 77.88 -27.20 -24.16
N VAL A 14 77.13 -27.26 -25.27
CA VAL A 14 77.36 -28.24 -26.35
C VAL A 14 78.70 -28.01 -27.04
N GLU A 15 79.09 -26.74 -27.26
CA GLU A 15 80.37 -26.38 -27.87
C GLU A 15 81.55 -26.74 -26.93
N VAL A 16 81.41 -26.50 -25.62
CA VAL A 16 82.40 -26.91 -24.61
C VAL A 16 82.54 -28.44 -24.51
N ARG A 17 81.45 -29.20 -24.68
CA ARG A 17 81.50 -30.68 -24.67
C ARG A 17 82.27 -31.25 -25.85
N ALA A 18 82.09 -30.68 -27.05
CA ALA A 18 82.82 -31.11 -28.24
C ALA A 18 84.33 -30.89 -28.08
N ASP A 19 84.72 -29.73 -27.55
CA ASP A 19 86.12 -29.38 -27.28
C ASP A 19 86.74 -30.27 -26.19
N VAL A 20 85.98 -30.60 -25.14
CA VAL A 20 86.44 -31.48 -24.05
C VAL A 20 86.57 -32.93 -24.50
N GLN A 21 85.64 -33.45 -25.32
CA GLN A 21 85.72 -34.81 -25.85
C GLN A 21 86.89 -34.96 -26.83
N GLN A 22 87.13 -33.97 -27.69
CA GLN A 22 88.31 -33.92 -28.56
C GLN A 22 89.62 -33.92 -27.75
N CYS A 23 89.65 -33.19 -26.63
CA CYS A 23 90.80 -33.15 -25.72
C CYS A 23 91.05 -34.50 -25.01
N LEU A 24 89.99 -35.25 -24.69
CA LEU A 24 90.07 -36.59 -24.07
C LEU A 24 90.55 -37.65 -25.07
N ASP A 25 90.10 -37.58 -26.32
CA ASP A 25 90.49 -38.52 -27.37
C ASP A 25 91.98 -38.35 -27.75
N GLU A 26 92.50 -37.11 -27.78
CA GLU A 26 93.91 -36.80 -28.02
C GLU A 26 94.84 -37.24 -26.86
N TRP A 27 94.32 -37.34 -25.63
CA TRP A 27 95.10 -37.72 -24.45
C TRP A 27 95.25 -39.24 -24.24
N SER A 28 94.44 -40.05 -24.92
CA SER A 28 94.44 -41.51 -24.82
C SER A 28 95.71 -42.20 -25.36
N PHE A 29 96.61 -41.46 -26.04
CA PHE A 29 97.82 -42.00 -26.69
C PHE A 29 99.15 -41.83 -25.92
N GLY A 30 99.17 -41.22 -24.72
CA GLY A 30 100.42 -40.98 -23.98
C GLY A 30 100.31 -41.31 -22.49
N GLY A 31 100.83 -42.47 -22.08
CA GLY A 31 100.59 -43.06 -20.76
C GLY A 31 101.18 -42.34 -19.54
N GLY A 32 100.60 -42.63 -18.37
CA GLY A 32 101.20 -42.38 -17.06
C GLY A 32 100.19 -41.98 -15.97
N PRO A 33 99.86 -42.86 -15.00
CA PRO A 33 98.85 -42.61 -13.98
C PRO A 33 99.42 -41.68 -12.90
N ASN A 34 98.58 -40.78 -12.39
CA ASN A 34 98.72 -39.89 -11.20
C ASN A 34 98.50 -38.40 -11.48
N ASN A 35 97.73 -38.05 -12.50
CA ASN A 35 97.41 -36.65 -12.76
C ASN A 35 96.10 -36.29 -12.04
N LEU A 36 96.20 -35.58 -10.91
CA LEU A 36 95.09 -34.96 -10.19
C LEU A 36 94.14 -34.16 -11.12
N THR A 37 94.68 -33.70 -12.24
CA THR A 37 93.98 -33.04 -13.34
C THR A 37 92.94 -33.93 -14.04
N TYR A 38 93.22 -35.23 -14.22
CA TYR A 38 92.30 -36.17 -14.86
C TYR A 38 91.05 -36.41 -14.00
N TYR A 39 91.23 -36.59 -12.68
CA TYR A 39 90.10 -36.74 -11.76
C TYR A 39 89.19 -35.51 -11.75
N LYS A 40 89.77 -34.30 -11.78
CA LYS A 40 89.01 -33.05 -11.84
C LYS A 40 88.25 -32.89 -13.17
N ILE A 41 88.81 -33.37 -14.28
CA ILE A 41 88.12 -33.35 -15.58
C ILE A 41 86.95 -34.33 -15.58
N CYS A 42 87.11 -35.55 -15.07
CA CYS A 42 86.01 -36.51 -14.95
C CYS A 42 84.90 -36.03 -14.00
N GLU A 43 85.25 -35.37 -12.89
CA GLU A 43 84.28 -34.75 -11.97
C GLU A 43 83.51 -33.61 -12.64
N LEU A 44 84.18 -32.81 -13.49
CA LEU A 44 83.54 -31.76 -14.28
C LEU A 44 82.59 -32.33 -15.34
N VAL A 45 82.97 -33.42 -16.01
CA VAL A 45 82.13 -34.10 -17.00
C VAL A 45 80.90 -34.73 -16.34
N GLY A 46 81.05 -35.32 -15.14
CA GLY A 46 79.92 -35.81 -14.34
C GLY A 46 78.95 -34.68 -13.98
N PHE A 47 79.46 -33.55 -13.48
CA PHE A 47 78.64 -32.37 -13.16
C PHE A 47 77.91 -31.80 -14.39
N LEU A 48 78.55 -31.81 -15.56
CA LEU A 48 77.92 -31.36 -16.82
C LEU A 48 76.83 -32.33 -17.29
N SER A 49 77.02 -33.65 -17.11
CA SER A 49 75.99 -34.65 -17.37
C SER A 49 74.79 -34.48 -16.43
N ASP A 50 75.03 -34.23 -15.14
CA ASP A 50 73.96 -33.94 -14.18
C ASP A 50 73.19 -32.66 -14.55
N ILE A 51 73.86 -31.66 -15.15
CA ILE A 51 73.19 -30.44 -15.66
C ILE A 51 72.33 -30.73 -16.89
N GLU A 52 72.77 -31.62 -17.79
CA GLU A 52 72.03 -32.05 -18.98
C GLU A 52 70.75 -32.79 -18.59
N ASP A 53 70.83 -33.72 -17.62
CA ASP A 53 69.67 -34.44 -17.08
C ASP A 53 68.66 -33.49 -16.37
N ASN A 54 69.15 -32.46 -15.68
CA ASN A 54 68.30 -31.42 -15.07
C ASN A 54 67.69 -30.44 -16.10
N LEU A 55 68.25 -30.34 -17.31
CA LEU A 55 67.71 -29.51 -18.39
C LEU A 55 66.57 -30.23 -19.14
N ASP A 56 66.60 -31.56 -19.24
CA ASP A 56 65.46 -32.34 -19.77
C ASP A 56 64.22 -32.27 -18.85
N GLU A 57 64.42 -32.06 -17.53
CA GLU A 57 63.31 -31.73 -16.61
C GLU A 57 62.70 -30.34 -16.88
N LEU A 58 63.43 -29.42 -17.54
CA LEU A 58 62.93 -28.09 -17.91
C LEU A 58 62.08 -28.11 -19.19
N ASP A 59 62.22 -29.09 -20.08
CA ASP A 59 61.30 -29.28 -21.22
C ASP A 59 59.88 -29.67 -20.75
N ASN A 60 59.76 -30.36 -19.61
CA ASN A 60 58.48 -30.58 -18.94
C ASN A 60 57.86 -29.29 -18.36
N LEU A 61 58.65 -28.22 -18.19
CA LEU A 61 58.17 -26.98 -17.58
C LEU A 61 57.23 -26.20 -18.52
N ASP A 62 57.50 -26.23 -19.84
CA ASP A 62 56.63 -25.62 -20.85
C ASP A 62 55.29 -26.35 -20.96
N ASP A 63 55.30 -27.69 -20.89
CA ASP A 63 54.09 -28.51 -20.85
C ASP A 63 53.28 -28.29 -19.56
N ILE A 64 53.96 -28.19 -18.40
CA ILE A 64 53.33 -27.82 -17.12
C ILE A 64 52.71 -26.42 -17.20
N TYR A 65 53.40 -25.46 -17.82
CA TYR A 65 52.89 -24.10 -17.99
C TYR A 65 51.68 -24.05 -18.93
N ALA A 66 51.72 -24.81 -20.03
CA ALA A 66 50.59 -24.95 -20.95
C ALA A 66 49.37 -25.58 -20.27
N LEU A 67 49.57 -26.63 -19.47
CA LEU A 67 48.52 -27.29 -18.69
C LEU A 67 47.93 -26.35 -17.62
N LEU A 68 48.80 -25.60 -16.91
CA LEU A 68 48.37 -24.62 -15.91
C LEU A 68 47.54 -23.50 -16.54
N ASN A 69 47.97 -22.98 -17.70
CA ASN A 69 47.24 -21.94 -18.43
C ASN A 69 45.90 -22.45 -18.98
N ALA A 70 45.85 -23.68 -19.50
CA ALA A 70 44.61 -24.32 -19.92
C ALA A 70 43.63 -24.50 -18.76
N THR A 71 44.14 -24.94 -17.59
CA THR A 71 43.33 -25.11 -16.37
C THR A 71 42.84 -23.76 -15.85
N TYR A 72 43.69 -22.74 -15.85
CA TYR A 72 43.32 -21.37 -15.48
C TYR A 72 42.19 -20.84 -16.37
N ASN A 73 42.28 -21.02 -17.69
CA ASN A 73 41.22 -20.59 -18.61
C ASN A 73 39.89 -21.32 -18.36
N GLN A 74 39.91 -22.63 -18.07
CA GLN A 74 38.70 -23.37 -17.69
C GLN A 74 38.08 -22.85 -16.39
N VAL A 75 38.90 -22.50 -15.40
CA VAL A 75 38.41 -21.90 -14.14
C VAL A 75 37.78 -20.54 -14.39
N VAL A 76 38.37 -19.71 -15.26
CA VAL A 76 37.81 -18.40 -15.65
C VAL A 76 36.47 -18.55 -16.38
N GLU A 77 36.34 -19.52 -17.29
CA GLU A 77 35.06 -19.80 -17.97
C GLU A 77 33.98 -20.24 -16.97
N LEU A 78 34.32 -21.10 -16.00
CA LEU A 78 33.39 -21.52 -14.95
C LEU A 78 32.94 -20.36 -14.04
N ASP A 79 33.83 -19.41 -13.75
CA ASP A 79 33.52 -18.20 -12.96
C ASP A 79 32.49 -17.31 -13.70
N ILE A 80 32.70 -17.12 -15.01
CA ILE A 80 31.77 -16.37 -15.88
C ILE A 80 30.39 -17.04 -15.92
N ASP A 81 30.34 -18.37 -16.06
CA ASP A 81 29.08 -19.12 -16.07
C ASP A 81 28.37 -19.07 -14.72
N LEU A 82 29.12 -19.10 -13.61
CA LEU A 82 28.58 -18.98 -12.26
C LEU A 82 27.98 -17.60 -12.02
N ASP A 83 28.66 -16.54 -12.48
CA ASP A 83 28.16 -15.17 -12.43
C ASP A 83 26.88 -14.99 -13.25
N ALA A 84 26.85 -15.54 -14.47
CA ALA A 84 25.66 -15.52 -15.32
C ALA A 84 24.47 -16.26 -14.68
N LEU A 85 24.73 -17.40 -14.04
CA LEU A 85 23.72 -18.15 -13.28
C LEU A 85 23.23 -17.35 -12.07
N GLY A 86 24.15 -16.70 -11.34
CA GLY A 86 23.84 -15.81 -10.22
C GLY A 86 22.91 -14.68 -10.62
N GLN A 87 23.24 -13.96 -11.71
CA GLN A 87 22.39 -12.88 -12.23
C GLN A 87 21.00 -13.38 -12.67
N ASN A 88 20.92 -14.53 -13.33
CA ASN A 88 19.63 -15.13 -13.73
C ASN A 88 18.75 -15.43 -12.51
N LEU A 89 19.35 -16.01 -11.46
CA LEU A 89 18.64 -16.32 -10.22
C LEU A 89 18.15 -15.05 -9.51
N THR A 90 18.99 -14.01 -9.41
CA THR A 90 18.60 -12.71 -8.84
C THR A 90 17.44 -12.08 -9.59
N ASN A 91 17.47 -12.09 -10.93
CA ASN A 91 16.39 -11.54 -11.75
C ASN A 91 15.07 -12.30 -11.53
N LYS A 92 15.11 -13.64 -11.45
CA LYS A 92 13.93 -14.45 -11.16
C LYS A 92 13.37 -14.19 -9.76
N LEU A 93 14.23 -14.02 -8.75
CA LEU A 93 13.80 -13.67 -7.39
C LEU A 93 13.12 -12.30 -7.35
N MET A 94 13.68 -11.31 -8.04
CA MET A 94 13.07 -9.98 -8.15
C MET A 94 11.68 -10.02 -8.83
N ASP A 95 11.53 -10.80 -9.91
CA ASP A 95 10.23 -11.00 -10.58
C ASP A 95 9.19 -11.67 -9.65
N ILE A 96 9.61 -12.69 -8.88
CA ILE A 96 8.75 -13.34 -7.89
C ILE A 96 8.33 -12.36 -6.78
N CYS A 97 9.27 -11.57 -6.26
CA CYS A 97 8.97 -10.54 -5.26
C CYS A 97 7.99 -9.48 -5.78
N GLY A 98 8.13 -9.04 -7.03
CA GLY A 98 7.18 -8.13 -7.68
C GLY A 98 5.76 -8.72 -7.73
N LYS A 99 5.63 -9.96 -8.22
CA LYS A 99 4.33 -10.66 -8.28
C LYS A 99 3.68 -10.86 -6.91
N LEU A 100 4.48 -11.14 -5.88
CA LEU A 100 3.97 -11.26 -4.50
C LEU A 100 3.42 -9.93 -3.98
N ASN A 101 4.09 -8.81 -4.26
CA ASN A 101 3.60 -7.49 -3.89
C ASN A 101 2.30 -7.12 -4.62
N ASP A 102 2.19 -7.47 -5.91
CA ASP A 102 0.96 -7.26 -6.68
C ASP A 102 -0.22 -8.07 -6.09
N ILE A 103 0.02 -9.33 -5.72
CA ILE A 103 -0.99 -10.17 -5.04
C ILE A 103 -1.36 -9.56 -3.68
N LEU A 104 -0.39 -9.07 -2.92
CA LEU A 104 -0.65 -8.43 -1.63
C LEU A 104 -1.55 -7.19 -1.79
N ALA A 105 -1.27 -6.35 -2.80
CA ALA A 105 -2.08 -5.17 -3.10
C ALA A 105 -3.51 -5.55 -3.50
N LEU A 106 -3.67 -6.60 -4.31
CA LEU A 106 -4.99 -7.13 -4.68
C LEU A 106 -5.77 -7.63 -3.45
N LEU A 107 -5.13 -8.39 -2.56
CA LEU A 107 -5.76 -8.90 -1.34
C LEU A 107 -6.11 -7.80 -0.33
N GLN A 108 -5.30 -6.73 -0.27
CA GLN A 108 -5.62 -5.55 0.53
C GLN A 108 -6.83 -4.81 -0.05
N SER A 109 -6.94 -4.71 -1.38
CA SER A 109 -8.11 -4.11 -2.02
C SER A 109 -9.39 -4.94 -1.85
N SER A 110 -9.31 -6.28 -1.89
CA SER A 110 -10.49 -7.14 -1.82
C SER A 110 -11.08 -7.29 -0.41
N ASN A 111 -10.33 -6.88 0.62
CA ASN A 111 -10.75 -6.96 2.03
C ASN A 111 -11.18 -5.61 2.61
N ASN A 112 -11.28 -4.57 1.77
CA ASN A 112 -11.81 -3.30 2.23
C ASN A 112 -13.30 -3.46 2.48
N GLU A 113 -13.67 -3.56 3.75
CA GLU A 113 -15.05 -3.56 4.23
C GLU A 113 -15.85 -2.37 3.64
N GLU A 114 -15.16 -1.28 3.28
CA GLU A 114 -15.71 -0.13 2.56
C GLU A 114 -16.32 -0.46 1.19
N ASP A 115 -15.80 -1.43 0.45
CA ASP A 115 -16.31 -1.81 -0.88
C ASP A 115 -17.65 -2.56 -0.81
N LEU A 116 -18.05 -3.01 0.38
CA LEU A 116 -19.34 -3.65 0.62
C LEU A 116 -20.46 -2.63 0.87
N TYR A 117 -20.13 -1.38 1.16
CA TYR A 117 -21.11 -0.33 1.42
C TYR A 117 -21.70 0.21 0.12
N ARG A 118 -23.03 0.21 0.03
CA ARG A 118 -23.76 0.75 -1.12
C ARG A 118 -24.54 1.99 -0.72
N LEU A 119 -24.41 3.08 -1.48
CA LEU A 119 -25.21 4.29 -1.27
C LEU A 119 -26.70 3.96 -1.46
N VAL A 120 -27.48 4.22 -0.42
CA VAL A 120 -28.94 4.07 -0.46
C VAL A 120 -29.67 5.39 -0.39
N PHE A 121 -29.05 6.42 0.18
CA PHE A 121 -29.66 7.73 0.29
C PHE A 121 -28.62 8.84 0.29
N ARG A 122 -28.91 9.93 -0.41
CA ARG A 122 -28.19 11.19 -0.30
C ARG A 122 -29.14 12.30 0.15
N GLY A 123 -28.85 12.85 1.32
CA GLY A 123 -29.36 14.14 1.75
C GLY A 123 -28.59 15.26 1.04
N THR A 124 -29.32 16.22 0.49
CA THR A 124 -28.77 17.32 -0.30
C THR A 124 -29.29 18.61 0.32
N PRO A 125 -28.44 19.54 0.75
CA PRO A 125 -28.89 20.82 1.29
C PRO A 125 -29.67 21.62 0.25
N GLY A 126 -30.61 22.43 0.74
CA GLY A 126 -31.29 23.43 -0.07
C GLY A 126 -32.25 22.94 -1.15
N THR A 127 -32.52 21.63 -1.23
CA THR A 127 -33.45 21.05 -2.19
C THR A 127 -34.92 21.37 -1.90
N GLY A 128 -35.22 21.92 -0.72
CA GLY A 128 -36.56 21.94 -0.16
C GLY A 128 -36.99 20.55 0.34
N GLY A 129 -38.28 20.42 0.63
CA GLY A 129 -38.86 19.18 1.13
C GLY A 129 -38.47 18.83 2.55
N ASP A 130 -38.97 17.69 3.03
CA ASP A 130 -38.61 17.12 4.33
C ASP A 130 -37.66 15.94 4.12
N ILE A 131 -36.42 16.05 4.62
CA ILE A 131 -35.40 15.02 4.40
C ILE A 131 -35.78 13.65 5.00
N PHE A 132 -36.57 13.61 6.07
CA PHE A 132 -37.05 12.37 6.67
C PHE A 132 -38.16 11.75 5.83
N HIS A 133 -39.05 12.57 5.28
CA HIS A 133 -40.02 12.11 4.28
C HIS A 133 -39.33 11.68 2.99
N ALA A 134 -38.23 12.32 2.61
CA ALA A 134 -37.41 11.90 1.49
C ALA A 134 -36.80 10.51 1.74
N TRP A 135 -36.25 10.28 2.92
CA TRP A 135 -35.70 8.97 3.34
C TRP A 135 -36.76 7.86 3.35
N THR A 136 -37.90 8.12 4.00
CA THR A 136 -39.01 7.15 4.08
C THR A 136 -39.76 6.98 2.77
N GLY A 137 -39.59 7.90 1.82
CA GLY A 137 -40.19 7.85 0.50
C GLY A 137 -41.57 8.51 0.38
N SER A 138 -42.01 9.26 1.40
CA SER A 138 -43.29 9.98 1.39
C SER A 138 -43.24 11.34 0.68
N ASP A 139 -42.05 11.94 0.49
CA ASP A 139 -41.87 13.19 -0.29
C ASP A 139 -41.30 12.93 -1.68
N ILE A 140 -42.13 12.38 -2.57
CA ILE A 140 -41.73 12.00 -3.93
C ILE A 140 -41.29 13.22 -4.77
N SER A 141 -41.76 14.42 -4.43
CA SER A 141 -41.49 15.63 -5.22
C SER A 141 -40.02 16.10 -5.15
N HIS A 142 -39.35 15.85 -4.01
CA HIS A 142 -37.96 16.24 -3.76
C HIS A 142 -36.96 15.08 -3.86
N ILE A 143 -37.40 13.89 -4.29
CA ILE A 143 -36.56 12.70 -4.48
C ILE A 143 -36.28 12.46 -5.97
N THR A 144 -35.09 11.93 -6.26
CA THR A 144 -34.80 11.17 -7.47
C THR A 144 -34.38 9.75 -7.11
N THR A 145 -34.85 8.77 -7.88
CA THR A 145 -34.46 7.35 -7.75
C THR A 145 -33.59 6.88 -8.91
N ASP A 146 -33.25 7.79 -9.83
CA ASP A 146 -32.40 7.51 -10.98
C ASP A 146 -30.94 7.37 -10.51
N SER A 147 -30.39 6.16 -10.61
CA SER A 147 -29.00 5.87 -10.27
C SER A 147 -27.98 6.50 -11.20
N SER A 148 -28.40 7.00 -12.37
CA SER A 148 -27.55 7.77 -13.29
C SER A 148 -27.56 9.28 -13.00
N SER A 149 -28.40 9.73 -12.06
CA SER A 149 -28.44 11.13 -11.63
C SER A 149 -27.13 11.55 -10.97
N LEU A 150 -26.75 12.82 -11.12
CA LEU A 150 -25.64 13.43 -10.37
C LEU A 150 -25.86 13.34 -8.85
N CYS A 151 -27.11 13.24 -8.39
CA CYS A 151 -27.42 13.04 -6.98
C CYS A 151 -27.07 11.63 -6.46
N ALA A 152 -26.84 10.65 -7.34
CA ALA A 152 -26.43 9.30 -6.98
C ALA A 152 -24.90 9.09 -6.96
N ILE A 153 -24.12 10.07 -7.45
CA ILE A 153 -22.66 10.01 -7.48
C ILE A 153 -22.10 10.17 -6.06
N TRP A 154 -21.19 9.27 -5.67
CA TRP A 154 -20.46 9.32 -4.41
C TRP A 154 -19.00 8.86 -4.55
N PRO A 155 -18.03 9.46 -3.83
CA PRO A 155 -18.14 10.69 -3.04
C PRO A 155 -18.64 11.88 -3.88
N PRO A 156 -19.31 12.87 -3.28
CA PRO A 156 -19.80 14.02 -4.01
C PRO A 156 -18.62 14.81 -4.60
N THR A 157 -18.78 15.24 -5.85
CA THR A 157 -17.79 16.07 -6.56
C THR A 157 -18.34 17.49 -6.68
N ASP A 158 -17.49 18.49 -6.95
CA ASP A 158 -17.95 19.88 -7.15
C ASP A 158 -19.11 19.97 -8.14
N ALA A 159 -19.04 19.22 -9.25
CA ALA A 159 -20.08 19.16 -10.25
C ALA A 159 -21.39 18.53 -9.71
N SER A 160 -21.28 17.47 -8.91
CA SER A 160 -22.45 16.78 -8.34
C SER A 160 -23.05 17.52 -7.15
N ILE A 161 -22.28 18.33 -6.43
CA ILE A 161 -22.75 19.25 -5.40
C ILE A 161 -23.52 20.39 -6.05
N ALA A 162 -22.92 21.06 -7.04
CA ALA A 162 -23.53 22.23 -7.68
C ALA A 162 -24.81 21.92 -8.47
N SER A 163 -24.95 20.70 -9.00
CA SER A 163 -26.04 20.35 -9.92
C SER A 163 -27.13 19.48 -9.31
N CYS A 164 -26.93 18.93 -8.10
CA CYS A 164 -27.92 18.07 -7.48
C CYS A 164 -29.00 18.92 -6.79
N THR A 165 -30.21 18.94 -7.33
CA THR A 165 -31.33 19.73 -6.79
C THR A 165 -32.39 18.87 -6.09
N LYS A 166 -32.07 17.59 -5.81
CA LYS A 166 -32.98 16.62 -5.17
C LYS A 166 -32.23 15.74 -4.18
N HIS A 167 -32.95 15.09 -3.29
CA HIS A 167 -32.43 13.95 -2.55
C HIS A 167 -32.33 12.74 -3.47
N TYR A 168 -31.29 11.92 -3.30
CA TYR A 168 -31.25 10.62 -3.97
C TYR A 168 -31.76 9.53 -3.01
N ARG A 169 -32.57 8.61 -3.54
CA ARG A 169 -33.03 7.44 -2.81
C ARG A 169 -32.98 6.21 -3.71
N ASN A 170 -32.23 5.20 -3.31
CA ASN A 170 -32.12 3.95 -4.04
C ASN A 170 -33.40 3.12 -3.88
N SER A 171 -34.26 3.06 -4.89
CA SER A 171 -35.53 2.32 -4.81
C SER A 171 -35.35 0.85 -4.46
N THR A 172 -34.28 0.21 -4.92
CA THR A 172 -34.03 -1.22 -4.70
C THR A 172 -33.73 -1.54 -3.24
N ALA A 173 -33.00 -0.66 -2.55
CA ALA A 173 -32.66 -0.84 -1.14
C ALA A 173 -33.87 -0.74 -0.19
N PHE A 174 -34.94 -0.04 -0.60
CA PHE A 174 -36.13 0.18 0.22
C PHE A 174 -37.36 -0.63 -0.21
N ASN A 175 -37.29 -1.39 -1.29
CA ASN A 175 -38.41 -2.18 -1.78
C ASN A 175 -38.48 -3.55 -1.06
N GLY A 176 -39.65 -3.90 -0.50
CA GLY A 176 -40.03 -5.29 -0.22
C GLY A 176 -39.55 -5.93 1.09
N ASN A 177 -39.66 -5.27 2.25
CA ASN A 177 -39.23 -5.79 3.57
C ASN A 177 -37.74 -6.20 3.68
N ASN A 178 -36.94 -5.99 2.64
CA ASN A 178 -35.57 -6.48 2.53
C ASN A 178 -34.61 -5.91 3.59
N TRP A 179 -34.94 -4.78 4.22
CA TRP A 179 -34.05 -4.12 5.19
C TRP A 179 -33.68 -5.04 6.36
N ALA A 180 -34.70 -5.54 7.08
CA ALA A 180 -34.50 -6.29 8.34
C ALA A 180 -33.72 -7.59 8.13
N ASP A 181 -33.89 -8.23 6.97
CA ASP A 181 -33.27 -9.53 6.70
C ASP A 181 -31.86 -9.40 6.12
N SER A 182 -31.57 -8.31 5.41
CA SER A 182 -30.34 -8.16 4.63
C SER A 182 -29.32 -7.19 5.20
N VAL A 183 -29.70 -6.10 5.86
CA VAL A 183 -28.75 -5.05 6.25
C VAL A 183 -28.07 -5.39 7.58
N VAL A 184 -26.74 -5.41 7.59
CA VAL A 184 -25.93 -5.70 8.80
C VAL A 184 -25.28 -4.47 9.40
N LYS A 185 -24.89 -3.50 8.56
CA LYS A 185 -24.32 -2.23 8.99
C LYS A 185 -24.87 -1.08 8.17
N VAL A 186 -24.95 0.08 8.79
CA VAL A 186 -25.29 1.33 8.12
C VAL A 186 -24.19 2.35 8.41
N LYS A 187 -23.58 2.92 7.38
CA LYS A 187 -22.61 4.02 7.49
C LYS A 187 -23.34 5.32 7.14
N TYR A 188 -23.43 6.24 8.10
CA TYR A 188 -23.88 7.62 7.89
C TYR A 188 -22.64 8.49 7.72
N VAL A 189 -22.60 9.32 6.68
CA VAL A 189 -21.43 10.13 6.37
C VAL A 189 -21.83 11.55 5.98
N LEU A 190 -21.03 12.52 6.39
CA LEU A 190 -21.16 13.93 6.07
C LEU A 190 -19.96 14.40 5.26
N TYR A 191 -20.23 15.21 4.24
CA TYR A 191 -19.21 15.75 3.34
C TYR A 191 -19.29 17.28 3.29
N ASP A 192 -18.14 17.93 3.31
CA ASP A 192 -17.95 19.36 3.07
C ASP A 192 -16.88 19.51 1.99
N ASN A 193 -17.19 20.23 0.91
CA ASN A 193 -16.32 20.41 -0.26
C ASN A 193 -15.78 19.09 -0.84
N GLY A 194 -16.63 18.06 -0.89
CA GLY A 194 -16.27 16.74 -1.41
C GLY A 194 -15.34 15.92 -0.51
N ILE A 195 -15.05 16.39 0.72
CA ILE A 195 -14.22 15.69 1.71
C ILE A 195 -15.11 15.17 2.84
N GLU A 196 -14.89 13.92 3.25
CA GLU A 196 -15.55 13.34 4.43
C GLU A 196 -15.14 14.11 5.70
N VAL A 197 -16.10 14.75 6.37
CA VAL A 197 -15.87 15.49 7.61
C VAL A 197 -16.33 14.73 8.85
N GLN A 198 -17.29 13.82 8.70
CA GLN A 198 -17.75 13.00 9.81
C GLN A 198 -18.39 11.70 9.30
N SER A 199 -18.12 10.58 9.96
CA SER A 199 -18.84 9.33 9.72
C SER A 199 -19.16 8.57 10.99
N PHE A 200 -20.23 7.77 10.89
CA PHE A 200 -20.78 6.95 11.96
C PHE A 200 -21.20 5.61 11.37
N VAL A 201 -20.80 4.51 12.00
CA VAL A 201 -21.18 3.15 11.61
C VAL A 201 -22.09 2.57 12.68
N PHE A 202 -23.25 2.08 12.26
CA PHE A 202 -24.27 1.51 13.13
C PHE A 202 -24.46 0.02 12.88
N ASN A 203 -24.71 -0.73 13.96
CA ASN A 203 -25.21 -2.09 13.91
C ASN A 203 -26.68 -2.09 13.49
N ALA A 204 -26.95 -2.60 12.29
CA ALA A 204 -28.28 -2.62 11.72
C ALA A 204 -28.98 -3.99 11.83
N ILE A 205 -28.34 -4.98 12.45
CA ILE A 205 -28.97 -6.28 12.72
C ILE A 205 -30.22 -6.08 13.58
N ASP A 206 -31.33 -6.71 13.18
CA ASP A 206 -32.64 -6.59 13.83
C ASP A 206 -33.10 -5.13 14.00
N SER A 207 -32.80 -4.29 13.00
CA SER A 207 -33.32 -2.92 12.89
C SER A 207 -34.28 -2.78 11.71
N ASP A 208 -34.99 -1.67 11.68
CA ASP A 208 -35.75 -1.21 10.52
C ASP A 208 -35.14 0.08 9.97
N ILE A 209 -35.74 0.63 8.91
CA ILE A 209 -35.28 1.84 8.22
C ILE A 209 -35.24 3.10 9.11
N ILE A 210 -35.84 3.05 10.30
CA ILE A 210 -35.88 4.13 11.29
C ILE A 210 -34.98 3.81 12.48
N SER A 211 -35.10 2.62 13.04
CA SER A 211 -34.50 2.24 14.33
C SER A 211 -33.00 1.95 14.27
N TRP A 212 -32.39 1.80 13.08
CA TRP A 212 -30.94 1.61 12.92
C TRP A 212 -30.11 2.79 13.46
N PHE A 213 -30.68 4.00 13.47
CA PHE A 213 -30.01 5.24 13.87
C PHE A 213 -30.01 5.48 15.38
N ALA A 214 -30.29 4.47 16.20
CA ALA A 214 -30.30 4.63 17.65
C ALA A 214 -28.89 4.70 18.23
N SER A 215 -28.70 5.47 19.31
CA SER A 215 -27.39 5.67 19.96
C SER A 215 -26.74 4.36 20.41
N TYR A 216 -27.51 3.44 20.99
CA TYR A 216 -27.02 2.11 21.41
C TYR A 216 -26.60 1.19 20.25
N ARG A 217 -26.85 1.59 18.99
CA ARG A 217 -26.43 0.86 17.79
C ARG A 217 -25.16 1.42 17.18
N LEU A 218 -24.67 2.58 17.64
CA LEU A 218 -23.42 3.17 17.16
C LEU A 218 -22.25 2.23 17.52
N GLN A 219 -21.53 1.74 16.50
CA GLN A 219 -20.38 0.86 16.65
C GLN A 219 -19.06 1.60 16.49
N ASP A 220 -19.02 2.55 15.55
CA ASP A 220 -17.81 3.30 15.21
C ASP A 220 -18.16 4.72 14.80
N SER A 221 -17.22 5.65 15.00
CA SER A 221 -17.36 7.03 14.56
C SER A 221 -16.00 7.71 14.43
N THR A 222 -15.89 8.65 13.50
CA THR A 222 -14.69 9.53 13.42
C THR A 222 -14.55 10.46 14.62
N CYS A 223 -15.58 10.54 15.47
CA CYS A 223 -15.56 11.24 16.75
C CYS A 223 -14.68 10.47 17.76
N CYS A 224 -13.39 10.79 17.84
CA CYS A 224 -12.36 10.00 18.54
C CYS A 224 -12.62 9.72 20.03
N THR A 225 -13.49 10.50 20.69
CA THR A 225 -13.83 10.33 22.12
C THR A 225 -15.28 9.90 22.36
N CYS A 226 -16.08 9.71 21.31
CA CYS A 226 -17.44 9.19 21.42
C CYS A 226 -17.51 7.66 21.52
N SER A 227 -16.39 6.94 21.30
CA SER A 227 -16.35 5.49 21.08
C SER A 227 -16.58 4.63 22.33
N THR A 228 -16.69 5.22 23.52
CA THR A 228 -17.08 4.52 24.75
C THR A 228 -18.40 5.10 25.26
N TYR A 229 -19.47 4.87 24.51
CA TYR A 229 -20.84 5.22 24.91
C TYR A 229 -21.40 4.33 26.04
N ASP A 230 -20.55 3.62 26.78
CA ASP A 230 -20.92 2.84 27.95
C ASP A 230 -21.10 3.73 29.21
N ASP A 231 -20.54 4.96 29.23
CA ASP A 231 -20.51 5.82 30.42
C ASP A 231 -21.26 7.16 30.30
N HIS A 232 -21.90 7.43 29.15
CA HIS A 232 -22.68 8.66 28.93
C HIS A 232 -24.16 8.35 28.73
N GLU A 233 -25.04 9.18 29.31
CA GLU A 233 -26.50 9.06 29.14
C GLU A 233 -26.84 8.88 27.65
N PRO A 234 -27.78 7.98 27.30
CA PRO A 234 -28.14 7.69 25.92
C PRO A 234 -28.53 8.99 25.21
N GLY A 235 -27.66 9.49 24.33
CA GLY A 235 -27.96 10.63 23.49
C GLY A 235 -29.22 10.37 22.68
N ASP A 236 -29.97 11.45 22.42
CA ASP A 236 -31.20 11.40 21.65
C ASP A 236 -30.86 11.39 20.16
N PHE A 237 -30.70 10.18 19.62
CA PHE A 237 -30.48 9.96 18.20
C PHE A 237 -31.81 9.62 17.54
N SER A 238 -32.20 10.42 16.53
CA SER A 238 -33.48 10.24 15.86
C SER A 238 -33.43 10.75 14.42
N LEU A 239 -33.81 9.88 13.47
CA LEU A 239 -34.02 10.28 12.07
C LEU A 239 -35.23 11.21 11.93
N GLU A 240 -36.31 10.90 12.65
CA GLU A 240 -37.49 11.75 12.70
C GLU A 240 -37.18 13.07 13.42
N GLY A 241 -36.22 13.06 14.35
CA GLY A 241 -35.82 14.22 15.12
C GLY A 241 -36.92 14.74 16.03
N SER A 242 -36.97 16.07 16.20
CA SER A 242 -37.89 16.73 17.11
C SER A 242 -38.88 17.62 16.36
N THR A 243 -40.16 17.48 16.69
CA THR A 243 -41.24 18.35 16.21
C THR A 243 -41.47 19.47 17.22
N PHE A 244 -41.60 20.71 16.75
CA PHE A 244 -42.03 21.82 17.59
C PHE A 244 -43.45 22.24 17.22
N PRO A 245 -44.35 22.46 18.21
CA PRO A 245 -45.64 23.06 17.94
C PRO A 245 -45.49 24.44 17.27
N PRO A 246 -46.30 24.79 16.26
CA PRO A 246 -47.38 24.01 15.68
C PRO A 246 -46.88 23.22 14.46
N SER A 247 -46.51 21.96 14.66
CA SER A 247 -46.42 20.92 13.61
C SER A 247 -45.35 21.07 12.53
N ILE A 248 -44.33 21.92 12.70
CA ILE A 248 -43.18 21.95 11.78
C ILE A 248 -42.03 21.17 12.42
N SER A 249 -41.64 20.06 11.81
CA SER A 249 -40.41 19.34 12.15
C SER A 249 -39.21 20.23 11.82
N ALA A 250 -38.68 20.91 12.83
CA ALA A 250 -37.56 21.81 12.62
C ALA A 250 -36.23 21.06 12.43
N ARG A 251 -36.14 19.84 12.96
CA ARG A 251 -34.89 19.07 13.03
C ARG A 251 -35.15 17.61 12.68
N ARG A 252 -34.31 17.06 11.82
CA ARG A 252 -34.28 15.64 11.40
C ARG A 252 -32.85 15.11 11.55
N PHE A 253 -32.66 13.80 11.50
CA PHE A 253 -31.34 13.14 11.53
C PHE A 253 -30.44 13.73 12.64
N GLN A 254 -31.00 13.89 13.83
CA GLN A 254 -30.29 14.52 14.94
C GLN A 254 -29.52 13.45 15.73
N MET A 255 -28.27 13.75 16.09
CA MET A 255 -27.49 13.00 17.06
C MET A 255 -27.13 13.94 18.20
N VAL A 256 -27.99 14.01 19.20
CA VAL A 256 -27.87 14.98 20.29
C VAL A 256 -27.22 14.32 21.50
N THR A 257 -26.16 14.92 22.02
CA THR A 257 -25.42 14.38 23.17
C THR A 257 -25.88 15.00 24.49
N GLU A 258 -26.44 16.21 24.45
CA GLU A 258 -26.98 16.90 25.61
C GLU A 258 -28.09 17.85 25.13
N ALA A 259 -29.33 17.63 25.57
CA ALA A 259 -30.44 18.53 25.24
C ALA A 259 -31.40 18.74 26.40
N HIS A 260 -31.24 19.88 27.06
CA HIS A 260 -32.21 20.34 28.06
C HIS A 260 -32.77 21.74 27.76
N SER A 261 -32.18 22.48 26.82
CA SER A 261 -32.68 23.79 26.34
C SER A 261 -31.85 24.28 25.16
N CYS A 262 -32.33 25.32 24.46
CA CYS A 262 -31.58 25.90 23.33
C CYS A 262 -30.14 26.29 23.66
N PRO A 263 -29.84 27.08 24.71
CA PRO A 263 -28.46 27.48 25.01
C PRO A 263 -27.47 26.32 25.20
N ASN A 264 -27.98 25.13 25.55
CA ASN A 264 -27.19 23.93 25.77
C ASN A 264 -27.46 22.84 24.73
N TYR A 265 -28.07 23.16 23.58
CA TYR A 265 -28.32 22.19 22.53
C TYR A 265 -26.98 21.77 21.89
N LYS A 266 -26.47 20.61 22.33
CA LYS A 266 -25.17 20.08 21.96
C LYS A 266 -25.34 18.73 21.28
N GLY A 267 -24.71 18.55 20.13
CA GLY A 267 -24.79 17.29 19.39
C GLY A 267 -23.71 17.15 18.33
N LEU A 268 -23.70 16.01 17.68
CA LEU A 268 -22.75 15.64 16.64
C LEU A 268 -23.22 16.13 15.27
N THR A 269 -24.50 15.91 14.95
CA THR A 269 -25.11 16.34 13.70
C THR A 269 -26.58 16.67 13.92
N VAL A 270 -27.12 17.58 13.12
CA VAL A 270 -28.55 17.88 13.05
C VAL A 270 -28.90 18.41 11.66
N VAL A 271 -29.98 17.90 11.09
CA VAL A 271 -30.52 18.45 9.83
C VAL A 271 -31.64 19.43 10.15
N VAL A 272 -31.41 20.72 9.93
CA VAL A 272 -32.43 21.75 10.07
C VAL A 272 -33.35 21.69 8.85
N ASN A 273 -34.61 21.34 9.09
CA ASN A 273 -35.60 20.99 8.08
C ASN A 273 -36.78 21.97 8.08
N ALA A 274 -36.49 23.27 8.14
CA ALA A 274 -37.48 24.32 8.09
C ALA A 274 -36.99 25.49 7.23
N PRO A 275 -37.90 26.19 6.52
CA PRO A 275 -37.58 27.47 5.90
C PRO A 275 -36.99 28.47 6.92
N SER A 276 -36.10 29.33 6.43
CA SER A 276 -35.52 30.41 7.24
C SER A 276 -36.60 31.23 7.96
N GLY A 277 -36.43 31.43 9.26
CA GLY A 277 -37.30 32.29 10.07
C GLY A 277 -38.66 31.68 10.46
N THR A 278 -39.00 30.47 10.00
CA THR A 278 -40.28 29.83 10.35
C THR A 278 -40.16 28.83 11.51
N SER A 279 -38.94 28.47 11.93
CA SER A 279 -38.73 27.54 13.04
C SER A 279 -38.91 28.25 14.40
N PRO A 280 -39.84 27.81 15.26
CA PRO A 280 -39.96 28.33 16.62
C PRO A 280 -38.80 27.91 17.54
N GLY A 281 -37.86 27.08 17.05
CA GLY A 281 -36.75 26.52 17.81
C GLY A 281 -35.63 27.49 18.21
N CYS A 282 -34.42 26.97 18.29
CA CYS A 282 -33.19 27.66 18.67
C CYS A 282 -32.71 28.63 17.58
N ASN A 283 -31.76 29.51 17.95
CA ASN A 283 -31.24 30.51 17.02
C ASN A 283 -30.65 29.89 15.75
N PHE A 284 -29.97 28.74 15.87
CA PHE A 284 -29.42 28.04 14.72
C PHE A 284 -30.50 27.50 13.76
N ASP A 285 -31.70 27.17 14.25
CA ASP A 285 -32.80 26.74 13.37
C ASP A 285 -33.34 27.89 12.52
N ARG A 286 -33.13 29.14 12.97
CA ARG A 286 -33.69 30.36 12.34
C ARG A 286 -32.70 31.06 11.42
N LEU A 287 -31.45 30.62 11.37
CA LEU A 287 -30.45 31.22 10.50
C LEU A 287 -30.93 31.23 9.04
N PRO A 288 -30.64 32.28 8.27
CA PRO A 288 -31.03 32.34 6.86
C PRO A 288 -30.31 31.27 6.05
N GLY A 289 -30.98 30.75 5.02
CA GLY A 289 -30.42 29.76 4.11
C GLY A 289 -31.49 28.89 3.45
N PRO A 290 -31.10 28.17 2.39
CA PRO A 290 -31.98 27.18 1.78
C PRO A 290 -32.07 25.95 2.71
N TYR A 291 -33.22 25.26 2.71
CA TYR A 291 -33.44 24.08 3.55
C TYR A 291 -33.59 22.81 2.69
N PRO A 292 -33.29 21.61 3.21
CA PRO A 292 -32.69 21.36 4.53
C PRO A 292 -31.26 21.88 4.63
N ARG A 293 -30.75 22.07 5.84
CA ARG A 293 -29.32 22.33 6.11
C ARG A 293 -28.76 21.26 7.01
N ILE A 294 -27.54 20.82 6.75
CA ILE A 294 -26.93 19.70 7.43
C ILE A 294 -25.81 20.27 8.31
N LEU A 295 -26.05 20.37 9.61
CA LEU A 295 -25.07 20.93 10.54
C LEU A 295 -24.27 19.78 11.18
N TYR A 296 -22.96 19.97 11.34
CA TYR A 296 -22.10 18.98 12.00
C TYR A 296 -21.13 19.64 12.98
N SER A 297 -20.74 18.92 14.01
CA SER A 297 -19.80 19.35 15.04
C SER A 297 -18.37 19.37 14.51
N TYR A 298 -17.62 20.45 14.74
CA TYR A 298 -16.16 20.45 14.55
C TYR A 298 -15.41 19.70 15.67
N GLY A 299 -16.03 19.49 16.82
CA GLY A 299 -15.39 18.86 17.98
C GLY A 299 -15.65 17.35 18.11
N ASP A 300 -14.69 16.67 18.74
CA ASP A 300 -14.66 15.21 19.00
C ASP A 300 -15.67 14.71 20.05
N CYS A 301 -16.64 15.52 20.46
CA CYS A 301 -17.61 15.19 21.52
C CYS A 301 -18.94 15.95 21.38
N GLY A 302 -19.24 16.40 20.15
CA GLY A 302 -20.38 17.25 19.86
C GLY A 302 -20.14 18.73 20.19
N SER A 303 -20.88 19.58 19.50
CA SER A 303 -20.75 21.04 19.54
C SER A 303 -22.05 21.70 19.90
N LYS A 304 -21.97 22.88 20.54
CA LYS A 304 -23.16 23.69 20.77
C LYS A 304 -23.56 24.37 19.47
N PHE A 305 -24.68 23.95 18.89
CA PHE A 305 -25.14 24.49 17.60
C PHE A 305 -25.56 25.97 17.67
N ASN A 306 -25.71 26.56 18.87
CA ASN A 306 -25.91 28.01 19.00
C ASN A 306 -24.63 28.86 18.95
N ILE A 307 -23.44 28.24 18.78
CA ILE A 307 -22.15 28.92 18.66
C ILE A 307 -21.60 28.61 17.27
N LYS A 308 -21.60 29.58 16.36
CA LYS A 308 -21.28 29.37 14.93
C LYS A 308 -19.89 28.79 14.71
N GLU A 309 -18.94 29.15 15.57
CA GLU A 309 -17.55 28.72 15.51
C GLU A 309 -17.37 27.24 15.91
N GLN A 310 -18.41 26.58 16.43
CA GLN A 310 -18.33 25.19 16.87
C GLN A 310 -18.90 24.19 15.86
N TYR A 311 -19.58 24.63 14.81
CA TYR A 311 -20.19 23.71 13.84
C TYR A 311 -19.96 24.15 12.39
N GLY A 312 -19.86 23.16 11.50
CA GLY A 312 -19.84 23.33 10.06
C GLY A 312 -21.21 23.05 9.42
N GLU A 313 -21.30 23.33 8.12
CA GLU A 313 -22.44 22.98 7.28
C GLU A 313 -21.94 22.03 6.19
N ALA A 314 -22.53 20.84 6.11
CA ALA A 314 -22.16 19.84 5.13
C ALA A 314 -22.92 20.06 3.82
N ASP A 315 -22.23 19.85 2.70
CA ASP A 315 -22.76 19.93 1.33
C ASP A 315 -23.52 18.67 0.92
N ALA A 316 -23.31 17.57 1.64
CA ALA A 316 -24.05 16.34 1.46
C ALA A 316 -24.05 15.47 2.71
N LEU A 317 -25.11 14.68 2.84
CA LEU A 317 -25.22 13.55 3.75
C LEU A 317 -25.40 12.28 2.93
N GLY A 318 -24.64 11.24 3.22
CA GLY A 318 -24.72 9.94 2.59
C GLY A 318 -25.10 8.88 3.60
N ILE A 319 -25.99 7.98 3.21
CA ILE A 319 -26.28 6.76 3.97
C ILE A 319 -25.96 5.56 3.08
N PHE A 320 -25.12 4.70 3.62
CA PHE A 320 -24.67 3.48 2.98
C PHE A 320 -25.12 2.29 3.80
N VAL A 321 -25.43 1.20 3.11
CA VAL A 321 -25.74 -0.07 3.76
C VAL A 321 -24.75 -1.13 3.34
N MET A 322 -24.37 -1.97 4.29
CA MET A 322 -23.73 -3.26 4.03
C MET A 322 -24.80 -4.34 4.21
N THR A 323 -24.93 -5.22 3.22
CA THR A 323 -25.84 -6.36 3.31
C THR A 323 -25.10 -7.65 3.60
N LYS A 324 -25.80 -8.65 4.14
CA LYS A 324 -25.32 -10.03 4.22
C LYS A 324 -24.91 -10.50 2.81
N PRO A 325 -23.82 -11.28 2.70
CA PRO A 325 -23.40 -11.88 1.43
C PRO A 325 -24.44 -12.84 0.85
#